data_AF-A0A915C9L3-F1
#
_entry.id   AF-A0A915C9L3-F1
#
_cell.length_a   1.000
_cell.length_b   1.000
_cell.length_c   1.000
_cell.angle_alpha   90.00
_cell.angle_beta   90.00
_cell.angle_gamma   90.00
#
_symmetry.space_group_name_H-M   'P 1'
#
loop_
_entity.id
_entity.type
_entity.pdbx_description
1 polymer ?
#
loop_
_entity_poly.entity_id
_entity_poly.type
_entity_poly.pdbx_seq_one_letter_code
_entity_poly.pdbx_strand_id
1 'polypeptide(L)'
;YLLDTIEMEQSYPTESLKDHVEQVLKSYGIDHKVFRFVGEIGIKLRAIFNEPFHYTLIDNKENEVIDVENLSSNQAIEVTVESAENAEIFEETMRNIPVEFFAIFNNYTQSPIYALMCVMSHGFESNELMEAMRKHINDILKRFSTSAIFMKEFIIETGGKRLLFPGDNSWLTTFMTYKRLLKIESSINTIFVRHKMSPLSPKVMEHINETVRLLQKFYDMVTILQCNSRPTISHILPAVLELKEHLNVCASTMSAELQEVAIALQEALKIHFSNVLLSGENGIDSIYLLSTFLDRNTAFLLTKLQKENAIKAAKKMIREMTMLNEVNDSSNKEESGIGHVNKFCDSPYSSLMTKAILKNQEEALESACIKSMEVDKYAAEFISWPDNDKFIGGIEFWLHEKKTFPNMYLLACKCLCIPAASTDIVRFFSQFLT
;
A
#
# COMPACT_ATOMS: atom_id res chain seq x y z
N TYR A 1 -10.76 -4.59 6.21
CA TYR A 1 -12.10 -4.22 6.74
C TYR A 1 -12.20 -2.70 6.78
N LEU A 2 -13.39 -2.14 6.57
CA LEU A 2 -13.67 -0.77 6.99
C LEU A 2 -14.01 -0.84 8.49
N LEU A 3 -13.40 0.02 9.30
CA LEU A 3 -13.65 0.06 10.76
C LEU A 3 -14.66 1.15 11.10
N ASP A 4 -14.50 2.36 10.55
CA ASP A 4 -15.43 3.47 10.77
C ASP A 4 -15.39 4.47 9.59
N THR A 5 -16.27 5.48 9.59
CA THR A 5 -16.25 6.63 8.68
C THR A 5 -16.73 7.87 9.43
N ILE A 6 -15.77 8.72 9.81
CA ILE A 6 -15.99 9.90 10.65
C ILE A 6 -16.25 11.12 9.77
N GLU A 7 -17.36 11.83 10.00
CA GLU A 7 -17.61 13.13 9.40
C GLU A 7 -16.85 14.23 10.15
N MET A 8 -16.03 15.00 9.45
CA MET A 8 -15.15 16.01 10.04
C MET A 8 -15.63 17.43 9.74
N GLU A 9 -15.89 18.22 10.78
CA GLU A 9 -16.18 19.65 10.65
C GLU A 9 -14.99 20.44 10.11
N GLN A 10 -15.26 21.58 9.45
CA GLN A 10 -14.23 22.39 8.75
C GLN A 10 -13.11 22.93 9.66
N SER A 11 -13.31 22.97 10.98
CA SER A 11 -12.34 23.44 11.98
C SER A 11 -11.80 22.33 12.88
N TYR A 12 -11.74 21.09 12.41
CA TYR A 12 -11.33 19.94 13.21
C TYR A 12 -9.91 20.09 13.82
N PRO A 13 -9.74 19.94 15.16
CA PRO A 13 -8.43 19.99 15.78
C PRO A 13 -7.54 18.82 15.32
N THR A 14 -6.27 19.10 15.12
CA THR A 14 -5.29 18.13 14.61
C THR A 14 -5.03 16.99 15.62
N GLU A 15 -5.04 17.31 16.91
CA GLU A 15 -4.89 16.35 18.01
C GLU A 15 -6.08 15.39 18.10
N SER A 16 -7.32 15.90 17.99
CA SER A 16 -8.55 15.10 18.10
C SER A 16 -8.67 13.97 17.08
N LEU A 17 -7.93 14.02 15.95
CA LEU A 17 -7.88 12.91 15.00
C LEU A 17 -7.12 11.70 15.56
N LYS A 18 -6.10 11.90 16.42
CA LYS A 18 -5.39 10.81 17.12
C LYS A 18 -6.36 10.11 18.07
N ASP A 19 -7.07 10.90 18.89
CA ASP A 19 -8.05 10.41 19.86
C ASP A 19 -9.18 9.59 19.21
N HIS A 20 -9.69 10.04 18.06
CA HIS A 20 -10.74 9.32 17.34
C HIS A 20 -10.23 8.00 16.73
N VAL A 21 -9.01 7.99 16.18
CA VAL A 21 -8.37 6.75 15.71
C VAL A 21 -8.16 5.78 16.88
N GLU A 22 -7.74 6.26 18.05
CA GLU A 22 -7.68 5.43 19.26
C GLU A 22 -9.04 4.89 19.68
N GLN A 23 -10.08 5.72 19.69
CA GLN A 23 -11.44 5.31 20.08
C GLN A 23 -12.01 4.24 19.15
N VAL A 24 -11.81 4.36 17.83
CA VAL A 24 -12.19 3.34 16.85
C VAL A 24 -11.39 2.04 17.05
N LEU A 25 -10.08 2.12 17.31
CA LEU A 25 -9.29 0.92 17.60
C LEU A 25 -9.74 0.23 18.89
N LYS A 26 -9.98 1.00 19.96
CA LYS A 26 -10.49 0.53 21.25
C LYS A 26 -11.89 -0.09 21.14
N SER A 27 -12.80 0.48 20.33
CA SER A 27 -14.15 -0.09 20.14
C SER A 27 -14.17 -1.42 19.40
N TYR A 28 -13.11 -1.74 18.64
CA TYR A 28 -12.89 -3.05 18.02
C TYR A 28 -12.05 -4.01 18.88
N GLY A 29 -11.82 -3.69 20.16
CA GLY A 29 -10.98 -4.49 21.05
C GLY A 29 -9.50 -4.50 20.67
N ILE A 30 -9.04 -3.49 19.93
CA ILE A 30 -7.65 -3.35 19.49
C ILE A 30 -6.91 -2.38 20.43
N ASP A 31 -6.74 -2.86 21.65
CA ASP A 31 -5.97 -2.26 22.74
C ASP A 31 -4.49 -2.03 22.41
N HIS A 32 -3.84 -3.00 21.77
CA HIS A 32 -2.41 -3.00 21.49
C HIS A 32 -2.13 -3.60 20.10
N LYS A 33 -1.75 -2.77 19.14
CA LYS A 33 -0.90 -3.11 17.99
C LYS A 33 -0.19 -1.83 17.51
N VAL A 34 0.97 -1.97 16.90
CA VAL A 34 1.64 -0.86 16.20
C VAL A 34 1.19 -0.88 14.75
N PHE A 35 0.58 0.21 14.31
CA PHE A 35 0.00 0.32 12.99
C PHE A 35 0.95 1.03 12.03
N ARG A 36 0.93 0.60 10.77
CA ARG A 36 1.42 1.42 9.65
C ARG A 36 0.25 2.09 8.96
N PHE A 37 0.10 3.39 9.19
CA PHE A 37 -0.89 4.25 8.56
C PHE A 37 -0.48 4.57 7.11
N VAL A 38 -1.46 4.61 6.22
CA VAL A 38 -1.28 5.05 4.82
C VAL A 38 -2.15 6.27 4.57
N GLY A 39 -1.54 7.41 4.25
CA GLY A 39 -2.26 8.68 4.17
C GLY A 39 -1.58 9.74 3.30
N GLU A 40 -2.26 10.87 3.12
CA GLU A 40 -1.87 11.95 2.20
C GLU A 40 -0.64 12.76 2.68
N ILE A 41 -0.17 13.73 1.90
CA ILE A 41 0.99 14.58 2.25
C ILE A 41 0.59 15.72 3.22
N GLY A 42 -0.30 15.42 4.17
CA GLY A 42 -0.54 16.30 5.31
C GLY A 42 0.66 16.23 6.26
N ILE A 43 1.48 17.30 6.33
CA ILE A 43 2.58 17.39 7.29
C ILE A 43 2.08 17.14 8.73
N LYS A 44 0.89 17.67 9.03
CA LYS A 44 0.13 17.41 10.26
C LYS A 44 -0.17 15.92 10.49
N LEU A 45 -0.72 15.23 9.49
CA LEU A 45 -1.03 13.78 9.58
C LEU A 45 0.24 12.96 9.81
N ARG A 46 1.32 13.26 9.07
CA ARG A 46 2.62 12.61 9.27
C ARG A 46 3.16 12.85 10.69
N ALA A 47 2.97 14.05 11.26
CA ALA A 47 3.40 14.32 12.64
C ALA A 47 2.62 13.46 13.65
N ILE A 48 1.27 13.49 13.60
CA ILE A 48 0.38 12.71 14.49
C ILE A 48 0.78 11.22 14.50
N PHE A 49 0.89 10.62 13.31
CA PHE A 49 1.02 9.17 13.16
C PHE A 49 2.48 8.68 13.09
N ASN A 50 3.47 9.57 13.17
CA ASN A 50 4.86 9.19 13.42
C ASN A 50 5.16 9.07 14.92
N GLU A 51 4.43 9.76 15.79
CA GLU A 51 4.50 9.49 17.22
C GLU A 51 4.00 8.06 17.51
N PRO A 52 4.64 7.31 18.40
CA PRO A 52 4.02 6.11 18.95
C PRO A 52 2.74 6.49 19.70
N PHE A 53 1.77 5.60 19.66
CA PHE A 53 0.57 5.72 20.50
C PHE A 53 0.94 5.33 21.93
N HIS A 54 0.74 6.24 22.88
CA HIS A 54 1.09 6.03 24.29
C HIS A 54 -0.02 5.28 25.00
N TYR A 55 -0.01 3.96 24.91
CA TYR A 55 -0.88 3.09 25.70
C TYR A 55 -0.19 2.71 27.01
N THR A 56 -0.82 3.05 28.14
CA THR A 56 -0.59 2.30 29.37
C THR A 56 -1.11 0.88 29.18
N LEU A 57 -0.29 -0.11 29.55
CA LEU A 57 -0.78 -1.46 29.79
C LEU A 57 -1.67 -1.41 31.04
N ILE A 58 -2.97 -1.23 30.82
CA ILE A 58 -3.98 -1.48 31.84
C ILE A 58 -4.07 -3.01 31.95
N ASP A 59 -3.34 -3.59 32.90
CA ASP A 59 -3.56 -4.98 33.32
C ASP A 59 -5.04 -5.08 33.73
N ASN A 60 -5.80 -5.93 33.05
CA ASN A 60 -7.27 -6.00 33.19
C ASN A 60 -7.66 -6.77 34.47
N LYS A 61 -7.31 -6.17 35.61
CA LYS A 61 -7.92 -6.37 36.92
C LYS A 61 -8.64 -5.06 37.26
N GLU A 62 -9.89 -5.18 37.70
CA GLU A 62 -10.84 -4.07 37.67
C GLU A 62 -10.52 -2.92 38.63
N ASN A 63 -11.18 -1.79 38.41
CA ASN A 63 -10.98 -0.56 39.17
C ASN A 63 -11.31 -0.71 40.67
N GLU A 64 -10.29 -0.75 41.52
CA GLU A 64 -10.34 -0.12 42.84
C GLU A 64 -9.12 0.77 43.06
N VAL A 65 -9.35 2.01 43.52
CA VAL A 65 -8.28 2.88 44.00
C VAL A 65 -7.94 2.47 45.42
N ILE A 66 -7.04 1.49 45.56
CA ILE A 66 -6.55 1.02 46.85
C ILE A 66 -5.59 2.08 47.40
N ASP A 67 -6.02 2.78 48.46
CA ASP A 67 -5.18 3.70 49.22
C ASP A 67 -4.16 2.89 50.05
N VAL A 68 -2.87 3.15 49.84
CA VAL A 68 -1.79 2.19 50.12
C VAL A 68 -1.42 2.10 51.61
N GLU A 69 -1.98 2.95 52.47
CA GLU A 69 -1.57 3.05 53.88
C GLU A 69 -2.29 2.12 54.88
N ASN A 70 -3.34 1.35 54.49
CA ASN A 70 -4.13 0.58 55.48
C ASN A 70 -4.52 -0.88 55.11
N LEU A 71 -3.79 -1.83 55.71
CA LEU A 71 -4.23 -3.19 56.10
C LEU A 71 -4.55 -4.21 54.97
N SER A 72 -4.59 -5.54 55.22
CA SER A 72 -3.71 -6.40 56.03
C SER A 72 -3.87 -7.86 55.56
N SER A 73 -2.93 -8.76 55.89
CA SER A 73 -2.91 -10.12 55.34
C SER A 73 -3.95 -11.07 55.97
N ASN A 74 -5.07 -11.35 55.29
CA ASN A 74 -5.85 -12.61 55.24
C ASN A 74 -7.21 -12.41 54.51
N GLN A 75 -7.78 -13.48 53.90
CA GLN A 75 -8.99 -13.52 53.02
C GLN A 75 -8.74 -13.04 51.57
N ALA A 76 -8.84 -13.80 50.45
CA ALA A 76 -9.05 -15.24 50.14
C ALA A 76 -10.45 -15.73 49.64
N ILE A 77 -10.48 -16.17 48.35
CA ILE A 77 -11.22 -17.32 47.73
C ILE A 77 -12.59 -17.10 47.00
N GLU A 78 -12.80 -17.89 45.91
CA GLU A 78 -14.04 -18.23 45.14
C GLU A 78 -14.67 -17.18 44.16
N VAL A 79 -15.42 -17.47 43.05
CA VAL A 79 -15.59 -18.59 42.04
C VAL A 79 -16.88 -18.28 41.17
N THR A 80 -17.08 -18.56 39.87
CA THR A 80 -16.31 -19.02 38.67
C THR A 80 -17.02 -18.64 37.34
N VAL A 81 -16.25 -18.62 36.24
CA VAL A 81 -16.53 -19.07 34.84
C VAL A 81 -17.98 -19.42 34.43
N GLU A 82 -18.42 -18.85 33.29
CA GLU A 82 -19.12 -19.47 32.13
C GLU A 82 -19.26 -18.39 31.03
N SER A 83 -19.23 -18.57 29.70
CA SER A 83 -18.77 -19.54 28.69
C SER A 83 -19.61 -19.28 27.42
N ALA A 84 -19.00 -19.06 26.25
CA ALA A 84 -19.66 -19.15 24.93
C ALA A 84 -18.61 -19.15 23.81
N GLU A 85 -18.60 -20.18 22.96
CA GLU A 85 -17.50 -20.47 22.03
C GLU A 85 -17.79 -20.02 20.57
N ASN A 86 -16.77 -20.20 19.71
CA ASN A 86 -16.79 -20.29 18.23
C ASN A 86 -16.31 -19.07 17.41
N ALA A 87 -15.02 -18.73 17.53
CA ALA A 87 -14.27 -17.95 16.54
C ALA A 87 -12.83 -18.46 16.27
N GLU A 88 -12.47 -19.63 16.81
CA GLU A 88 -11.08 -20.10 16.84
C GLU A 88 -10.71 -20.92 15.60
N ILE A 89 -9.63 -20.47 14.94
CA ILE A 89 -8.75 -21.12 13.93
C ILE A 89 -7.94 -20.04 13.20
N PHE A 90 -8.46 -18.81 13.09
CA PHE A 90 -7.78 -17.71 12.38
C PHE A 90 -7.11 -16.67 13.29
N GLU A 91 -7.62 -16.44 14.52
CA GLU A 91 -7.08 -15.41 15.41
C GLU A 91 -5.82 -15.81 16.18
N GLU A 92 -5.71 -17.08 16.57
CA GLU A 92 -4.71 -17.54 17.57
C GLU A 92 -3.27 -17.24 17.13
N THR A 93 -2.96 -17.46 15.84
CA THR A 93 -1.64 -17.15 15.25
C THR A 93 -1.28 -15.66 15.17
N MET A 94 -2.21 -14.74 15.47
CA MET A 94 -2.00 -13.28 15.41
C MET A 94 -1.86 -12.62 16.78
N ARG A 95 -2.14 -13.34 17.89
CA ARG A 95 -2.14 -12.74 19.24
C ARG A 95 -0.72 -12.58 19.84
N ASN A 96 0.25 -13.41 19.43
CA ASN A 96 1.60 -13.47 20.02
C ASN A 96 2.69 -12.81 19.14
N ILE A 97 2.47 -11.57 18.67
CA ILE A 97 3.51 -10.76 18.00
C ILE A 97 3.91 -9.60 18.96
N PRO A 98 5.17 -9.54 19.44
CA PRO A 98 5.61 -8.48 20.36
C PRO A 98 5.31 -7.07 19.88
N VAL A 99 4.90 -6.17 20.78
CA VAL A 99 4.58 -4.77 20.45
C VAL A 99 5.78 -4.05 19.82
N GLU A 100 6.99 -4.36 20.28
CA GLU A 100 8.26 -3.76 19.83
C GLU A 100 8.67 -4.19 18.41
N PHE A 101 8.17 -5.35 17.92
CA PHE A 101 8.46 -5.94 16.61
C PHE A 101 8.32 -4.95 15.45
N PHE A 102 7.45 -3.96 15.59
CA PHE A 102 7.04 -3.05 14.52
C PHE A 102 7.86 -1.75 14.45
N ALA A 103 8.56 -1.34 15.51
CA ALA A 103 9.29 -0.06 15.59
C ALA A 103 10.47 0.09 14.61
N ILE A 104 10.80 -0.99 13.88
CA ILE A 104 11.83 -1.08 12.84
C ILE A 104 11.48 -0.25 11.58
N PHE A 105 10.22 0.16 11.44
CA PHE A 105 9.64 0.83 10.27
C PHE A 105 9.00 2.17 10.63
N ASN A 106 8.91 3.12 9.68
CA ASN A 106 8.08 4.31 9.91
C ASN A 106 6.60 3.94 9.98
N ASN A 107 5.95 4.31 11.10
CA ASN A 107 4.51 4.15 11.32
C ASN A 107 3.65 4.88 10.27
N TYR A 108 4.19 5.89 9.58
CA TYR A 108 3.51 6.55 8.45
C TYR A 108 4.11 6.18 7.09
N THR A 109 3.26 5.76 6.17
CA THR A 109 3.57 5.61 4.74
C THR A 109 2.76 6.62 3.93
N GLN A 110 3.46 7.41 3.12
CA GLN A 110 2.84 8.39 2.23
C GLN A 110 2.11 7.68 1.09
N SER A 111 0.82 7.99 0.90
CA SER A 111 -0.04 7.45 -0.16
C SER A 111 0.55 7.76 -1.55
N PRO A 112 1.01 6.74 -2.29
CA PRO A 112 1.57 6.89 -3.64
C PRO A 112 0.60 7.54 -4.63
N ILE A 113 -0.70 7.22 -4.55
CA ILE A 113 -1.69 7.77 -5.49
C ILE A 113 -1.84 9.28 -5.29
N TYR A 114 -1.92 9.73 -4.03
CA TYR A 114 -1.94 11.17 -3.73
C TYR A 114 -0.64 11.84 -4.20
N ALA A 115 0.51 11.21 -4.00
CA ALA A 115 1.79 11.70 -4.49
C ALA A 115 1.82 11.82 -6.04
N LEU A 116 1.22 10.89 -6.79
CA LEU A 116 1.04 11.03 -8.24
C LEU A 116 0.13 12.20 -8.61
N MET A 117 -0.94 12.46 -7.85
CA MET A 117 -1.80 13.63 -8.09
C MET A 117 -1.00 14.92 -7.89
N CYS A 118 -0.20 15.02 -6.82
CA CYS A 118 0.70 16.15 -6.62
C CYS A 118 1.71 16.30 -7.77
N VAL A 119 2.33 15.22 -8.25
CA VAL A 119 3.26 15.27 -9.39
C VAL A 119 2.57 15.84 -10.63
N MET A 120 1.39 15.34 -10.99
CA MET A 120 0.64 15.84 -12.14
C MET A 120 0.21 17.30 -11.97
N SER A 121 -0.30 17.71 -10.81
CA SER A 121 -0.65 19.11 -10.55
C SER A 121 0.55 20.05 -10.73
N HIS A 122 1.72 19.72 -10.16
CA HIS A 122 2.93 20.55 -10.33
C HIS A 122 3.37 20.67 -11.80
N GLY A 123 3.32 19.57 -12.56
CA GLY A 123 3.77 19.55 -13.96
C GLY A 123 2.81 20.21 -14.95
N PHE A 124 1.50 20.15 -14.72
CA PHE A 124 0.50 20.63 -15.67
C PHE A 124 -0.14 21.98 -15.29
N GLU A 125 -0.44 22.23 -14.01
CA GLU A 125 -1.19 23.44 -13.60
C GLU A 125 -0.31 24.70 -13.57
N SER A 126 1.01 24.52 -13.69
CA SER A 126 2.01 25.55 -13.91
C SER A 126 2.16 25.97 -15.39
N ASN A 127 1.57 25.22 -16.33
CA ASN A 127 1.75 25.43 -17.77
C ASN A 127 0.51 26.07 -18.42
N GLU A 128 0.67 27.30 -18.94
CA GLU A 128 -0.44 28.08 -19.51
C GLU A 128 -1.14 27.41 -20.70
N LEU A 129 -0.40 26.65 -21.54
CA LEU A 129 -0.98 25.92 -22.67
C LEU A 129 -1.88 24.78 -22.18
N MET A 130 -1.46 24.04 -21.15
CA MET A 130 -2.26 22.96 -20.56
C MET A 130 -3.54 23.48 -19.90
N GLU A 131 -3.49 24.62 -19.20
CA GLU A 131 -4.70 25.26 -18.68
C GLU A 131 -5.62 25.80 -19.78
N ALA A 132 -5.06 26.45 -20.81
CA ALA A 132 -5.83 26.94 -21.94
C ALA A 132 -6.52 25.80 -22.70
N MET A 133 -5.84 24.67 -22.90
CA MET A 133 -6.40 23.46 -23.51
C MET A 133 -7.46 22.80 -22.62
N ARG A 134 -7.20 22.62 -21.32
CA ARG A 134 -8.15 22.05 -20.35
C ARG A 134 -9.46 22.84 -20.36
N LYS A 135 -9.35 24.18 -20.33
CA LYS A 135 -10.49 25.11 -20.45
C LYS A 135 -11.21 24.99 -21.79
N HIS A 136 -10.49 25.02 -22.92
CA HIS A 136 -11.08 24.95 -24.26
C HIS A 136 -11.87 23.65 -24.47
N ILE A 137 -11.33 22.51 -24.04
CA ILE A 137 -12.02 21.21 -24.13
C ILE A 137 -13.21 21.14 -23.17
N ASN A 138 -13.10 21.66 -21.94
CA ASN A 138 -14.25 21.76 -21.05
C ASN A 138 -15.37 22.65 -21.62
N ASP A 139 -15.07 23.77 -22.27
CA ASP A 139 -16.08 24.60 -22.95
C ASP A 139 -16.78 23.87 -24.11
N ILE A 140 -16.10 22.95 -24.81
CA ILE A 140 -16.70 22.08 -25.83
C ILE A 140 -17.62 21.05 -25.19
N LEU A 141 -17.16 20.32 -24.18
CA LEU A 141 -17.92 19.29 -23.48
C LEU A 141 -19.17 19.88 -22.80
N LYS A 142 -19.05 21.10 -22.27
CA LYS A 142 -20.16 21.86 -21.68
C LYS A 142 -21.25 22.17 -22.72
N ARG A 143 -20.88 22.52 -23.96
CA ARG A 143 -21.85 22.76 -25.05
C ARG A 143 -22.62 21.49 -25.42
N PHE A 144 -21.92 20.36 -25.57
CA PHE A 144 -22.58 19.08 -25.87
C PHE A 144 -23.47 18.59 -24.72
N SER A 145 -23.05 18.73 -23.47
CA SER A 145 -23.82 18.27 -22.31
C SER A 145 -25.01 19.17 -21.95
N THR A 146 -24.92 20.49 -22.15
CA THR A 146 -26.01 21.44 -21.85
C THR A 146 -26.99 21.66 -22.99
N SER A 147 -26.58 21.49 -24.25
CA SER A 147 -27.48 21.69 -25.40
C SER A 147 -28.11 20.38 -25.87
N ALA A 148 -29.42 20.24 -25.66
CA ALA A 148 -30.19 19.09 -26.12
C ALA A 148 -30.10 18.84 -27.64
N ILE A 149 -29.85 19.89 -28.44
CA ILE A 149 -29.66 19.78 -29.90
C ILE A 149 -28.32 19.07 -30.19
N PHE A 150 -27.22 19.57 -29.61
CA PHE A 150 -25.88 18.99 -29.79
C PHE A 150 -25.80 17.57 -29.21
N MET A 151 -26.40 17.31 -28.04
CA MET A 151 -26.48 15.97 -27.47
C MET A 151 -27.28 15.01 -28.38
N LYS A 152 -28.42 15.44 -28.93
CA LYS A 152 -29.23 14.60 -29.83
C LYS A 152 -28.48 14.25 -31.11
N GLU A 153 -27.83 15.22 -31.76
CA GLU A 153 -27.01 14.95 -32.93
C GLU A 153 -25.80 14.07 -32.60
N PHE A 154 -25.12 14.31 -31.48
CA PHE A 154 -23.98 13.49 -31.05
C PHE A 154 -24.38 12.02 -30.79
N ILE A 155 -25.54 11.78 -30.18
CA ILE A 155 -26.10 10.43 -29.99
C ILE A 155 -26.35 9.75 -31.34
N ILE A 156 -26.82 10.49 -32.35
CA ILE A 156 -27.03 9.98 -33.71
C ILE A 156 -25.68 9.66 -34.40
N GLU A 157 -24.74 10.60 -34.44
CA GLU A 157 -23.43 10.43 -35.10
C GLU A 157 -22.58 9.30 -34.50
N THR A 158 -22.73 9.03 -33.20
CA THR A 158 -21.86 8.07 -32.48
C THR A 158 -22.50 6.70 -32.24
N GLY A 159 -23.72 6.49 -32.72
CA GLY A 159 -24.45 5.21 -32.57
C GLY A 159 -24.94 4.97 -31.14
N GLY A 160 -25.43 6.00 -30.45
CA GLY A 160 -26.06 5.90 -29.13
C GLY A 160 -25.26 6.48 -27.95
N LYS A 161 -24.03 6.96 -28.15
CA LYS A 161 -23.14 7.36 -27.04
C LYS A 161 -23.48 8.78 -26.55
N ARG A 162 -23.41 9.01 -25.23
CA ARG A 162 -23.64 10.32 -24.60
C ARG A 162 -22.33 10.97 -24.19
N LEU A 163 -22.11 12.24 -24.54
CA LEU A 163 -20.92 12.99 -24.14
C LEU A 163 -21.15 13.69 -22.79
N LEU A 164 -20.81 13.01 -21.70
CA LEU A 164 -20.92 13.55 -20.35
C LEU A 164 -19.82 14.59 -20.09
N PHE A 165 -20.13 15.60 -19.28
CA PHE A 165 -19.16 16.53 -18.73
C PHE A 165 -18.37 15.83 -17.59
N PRO A 166 -17.06 16.08 -17.43
CA PRO A 166 -16.26 15.46 -16.36
C PRO A 166 -16.75 15.88 -14.95
N GLY A 167 -16.66 14.96 -13.99
CA GLY A 167 -17.08 15.19 -12.60
C GLY A 167 -16.11 16.06 -11.79
N ASP A 168 -14.83 16.10 -12.18
CA ASP A 168 -13.80 16.97 -11.61
C ASP A 168 -12.80 17.44 -12.68
N ASN A 169 -11.85 18.29 -12.28
CA ASN A 169 -10.78 18.81 -13.14
C ASN A 169 -9.42 18.08 -12.97
N SER A 170 -9.39 16.92 -12.31
CA SER A 170 -8.14 16.20 -12.04
C SER A 170 -7.46 15.77 -13.34
N TRP A 171 -6.14 15.55 -13.29
CA TRP A 171 -5.39 15.15 -14.48
C TRP A 171 -5.67 13.72 -14.94
N LEU A 172 -6.20 12.85 -14.08
CA LEU A 172 -6.77 11.55 -14.47
C LEU A 172 -8.09 11.70 -15.24
N THR A 173 -9.03 12.49 -14.73
CA THR A 173 -10.29 12.79 -15.41
C THR A 173 -10.03 13.51 -16.74
N THR A 174 -9.08 14.44 -16.76
CA THR A 174 -8.62 15.14 -17.97
C THR A 174 -8.01 14.17 -18.99
N PHE A 175 -7.13 13.25 -18.57
CA PHE A 175 -6.59 12.19 -19.43
C PHE A 175 -7.70 11.31 -20.03
N MET A 176 -8.64 10.82 -19.22
CA MET A 176 -9.76 9.99 -19.70
C MET A 176 -10.65 10.76 -20.68
N THR A 177 -10.85 12.05 -20.42
CA THR A 177 -11.59 12.97 -21.29
C THR A 177 -10.88 13.17 -22.63
N TYR A 178 -9.57 13.44 -22.64
CA TYR A 178 -8.76 13.59 -23.85
C TYR A 178 -8.68 12.29 -24.66
N LYS A 179 -8.44 11.15 -23.98
CA LYS A 179 -8.43 9.80 -24.57
C LYS A 179 -9.79 9.36 -25.11
N ARG A 180 -10.89 9.95 -24.61
CA ARG A 180 -12.24 9.82 -25.19
C ARG A 180 -12.42 10.74 -26.39
N LEU A 181 -12.01 12.00 -26.29
CA LEU A 181 -12.13 13.01 -27.34
C LEU A 181 -11.47 12.57 -28.66
N LEU A 182 -10.26 12.02 -28.60
CA LEU A 182 -9.55 11.43 -29.76
C LEU A 182 -10.34 10.33 -30.49
N LYS A 183 -11.32 9.68 -29.84
CA LYS A 183 -12.17 8.62 -30.43
C LYS A 183 -13.48 9.14 -31.03
N ILE A 184 -13.79 10.41 -30.85
CA ILE A 184 -15.06 11.05 -31.25
C ILE A 184 -14.85 12.37 -32.01
N GLU A 185 -13.59 12.74 -32.28
CA GLU A 185 -13.17 13.96 -32.95
C GLU A 185 -13.92 14.18 -34.27
N SER A 186 -13.99 13.15 -35.12
CA SER A 186 -14.71 13.19 -36.39
C SER A 186 -16.18 13.55 -36.22
N SER A 187 -16.89 12.88 -35.30
CA SER A 187 -18.30 13.18 -34.98
C SER A 187 -18.48 14.61 -34.47
N ILE A 188 -17.58 15.11 -33.61
CA ILE A 188 -17.62 16.49 -33.10
C ILE A 188 -17.40 17.50 -34.24
N ASN A 189 -16.37 17.29 -35.06
CA ASN A 189 -16.04 18.15 -36.20
C ASN A 189 -17.18 18.17 -37.24
N THR A 190 -17.81 17.02 -37.52
CA THR A 190 -18.99 16.94 -38.39
C THR A 190 -20.16 17.76 -37.86
N ILE A 191 -20.45 17.71 -36.55
CA ILE A 191 -21.51 18.51 -35.92
C ILE A 191 -21.14 20.00 -35.94
N PHE A 192 -19.90 20.37 -35.63
CA PHE A 192 -19.43 21.76 -35.68
C PHE A 192 -19.60 22.36 -37.08
N VAL A 193 -19.24 21.64 -38.14
CA VAL A 193 -19.43 22.10 -39.53
C VAL A 193 -20.93 22.32 -39.86
N ARG A 194 -21.84 21.43 -39.42
CA ARG A 194 -23.30 21.62 -39.60
C ARG A 194 -23.81 22.89 -38.91
N HIS A 195 -23.33 23.15 -37.69
CA HIS A 195 -23.70 24.31 -36.88
C HIS A 195 -22.86 25.57 -37.19
N LYS A 196 -22.12 25.57 -38.31
CA LYS A 196 -21.27 26.68 -38.78
C LYS A 196 -20.21 27.14 -37.76
N MET A 197 -19.79 26.22 -36.89
CA MET A 197 -18.67 26.39 -35.98
C MET A 197 -17.36 25.91 -36.62
N SER A 198 -16.23 26.50 -36.23
CA SER A 198 -14.91 25.99 -36.61
C SER A 198 -14.72 24.56 -36.06
N PRO A 199 -14.18 23.61 -36.84
CA PRO A 199 -13.73 22.33 -36.32
C PRO A 199 -12.55 22.50 -35.36
N LEU A 200 -12.25 21.45 -34.59
CA LEU A 200 -11.05 21.35 -33.77
C LEU A 200 -9.79 21.52 -34.65
N SER A 201 -8.84 22.33 -34.17
CA SER A 201 -7.57 22.54 -34.87
C SER A 201 -6.71 21.28 -34.82
N PRO A 202 -6.08 20.85 -35.95
CA PRO A 202 -5.17 19.70 -35.95
C PRO A 202 -4.04 19.82 -34.91
N LYS A 203 -3.53 21.03 -34.65
CA LYS A 203 -2.49 21.29 -33.64
C LYS A 203 -2.99 21.04 -32.21
N VAL A 204 -4.25 21.38 -31.92
CA VAL A 204 -4.88 21.06 -30.63
C VAL A 204 -5.05 19.55 -30.48
N MET A 205 -5.42 18.83 -31.55
CA MET A 205 -5.53 17.37 -31.52
C MET A 205 -4.17 16.66 -31.40
N GLU A 206 -3.12 17.20 -32.03
CA GLU A 206 -1.73 16.77 -31.86
C GLU A 206 -1.29 16.88 -30.39
N HIS A 207 -1.43 18.07 -29.78
CA HIS A 207 -1.12 18.29 -28.37
C HIS A 207 -1.95 17.38 -27.44
N ILE A 208 -3.25 17.20 -27.69
CA ILE A 208 -4.11 16.28 -26.92
C ILE A 208 -3.58 14.84 -26.97
N ASN A 209 -3.15 14.37 -28.15
CA ASN A 209 -2.57 13.04 -28.33
C ASN A 209 -1.19 12.90 -27.65
N GLU A 210 -0.36 13.95 -27.65
CA GLU A 210 0.87 13.98 -26.87
C GLU A 210 0.62 13.95 -25.36
N THR A 211 -0.29 14.79 -24.83
CA THR A 211 -0.72 14.78 -23.42
C THR A 211 -1.28 13.41 -23.01
N VAL A 212 -2.03 12.74 -23.89
CA VAL A 212 -2.54 11.38 -23.62
C VAL A 212 -1.41 10.35 -23.57
N ARG A 213 -0.39 10.43 -24.44
CA ARG A 213 0.79 9.54 -24.36
C ARG A 213 1.57 9.78 -23.07
N LEU A 214 1.78 11.04 -22.69
CA LEU A 214 2.45 11.44 -21.46
C LEU A 214 1.73 10.91 -20.21
N LEU A 215 0.41 11.11 -20.10
CA LEU A 215 -0.40 10.69 -18.94
C LEU A 215 -0.73 9.19 -18.91
N GLN A 216 -0.57 8.44 -20.01
CA GLN A 216 -0.92 7.02 -20.08
C GLN A 216 -0.25 6.20 -18.96
N LYS A 217 1.07 6.34 -18.74
CA LYS A 217 1.79 5.60 -17.69
C LYS A 217 1.39 6.01 -16.28
N PHE A 218 0.98 7.26 -16.05
CA PHE A 218 0.44 7.70 -14.75
C PHE A 218 -0.89 7.01 -14.47
N TYR A 219 -1.79 6.94 -15.46
CA TYR A 219 -3.04 6.22 -15.36
C TYR A 219 -2.84 4.72 -15.12
N ASP A 220 -1.90 4.09 -15.82
CA ASP A 220 -1.58 2.67 -15.66
C ASP A 220 -1.04 2.38 -14.26
N MET A 221 -0.14 3.21 -13.74
CA MET A 221 0.35 3.10 -12.35
C MET A 221 -0.78 3.27 -11.33
N VAL A 222 -1.65 4.28 -11.47
CA VAL A 222 -2.81 4.45 -10.58
C VAL A 222 -3.72 3.22 -10.61
N THR A 223 -4.01 2.68 -11.79
CA THR A 223 -4.83 1.46 -11.97
C THR A 223 -4.19 0.24 -11.31
N ILE A 224 -2.86 0.12 -11.32
CA ILE A 224 -2.14 -0.95 -10.63
C ILE A 224 -2.20 -0.79 -9.10
N LEU A 225 -2.00 0.42 -8.59
CA LEU A 225 -1.88 0.69 -7.14
C LEU A 225 -3.22 0.72 -6.39
N GLN A 226 -4.35 0.85 -7.09
CA GLN A 226 -5.71 0.73 -6.54
C GLN A 226 -6.22 -0.71 -6.46
N CYS A 227 -5.37 -1.70 -6.74
CA CYS A 227 -5.80 -3.09 -6.89
C CYS A 227 -5.90 -3.81 -5.53
N ASN A 228 -7.09 -3.80 -4.92
CA ASN A 228 -7.35 -4.37 -3.59
C ASN A 228 -7.24 -5.91 -3.49
N SER A 229 -6.98 -6.62 -4.60
CA SER A 229 -6.91 -8.10 -4.67
C SER A 229 -5.48 -8.66 -4.73
N ARG A 230 -4.45 -7.82 -4.58
CA ARG A 230 -3.02 -8.22 -4.58
C ARG A 230 -2.17 -7.23 -3.78
N PRO A 231 -0.92 -7.58 -3.40
CA PRO A 231 0.06 -6.61 -2.95
C PRO A 231 0.24 -5.48 -3.98
N THR A 232 0.16 -4.23 -3.52
CA THR A 232 0.33 -3.04 -4.36
C THR A 232 1.58 -2.25 -4.00
N ILE A 233 2.02 -2.28 -2.74
CA ILE A 233 3.26 -1.62 -2.29
C ILE A 233 4.53 -2.15 -2.99
N SER A 234 4.56 -3.43 -3.36
CA SER A 234 5.62 -4.06 -4.16
C SER A 234 5.77 -3.44 -5.56
N HIS A 235 4.69 -2.89 -6.11
CA HIS A 235 4.68 -2.35 -7.47
C HIS A 235 5.12 -0.87 -7.54
N ILE A 236 5.20 -0.16 -6.41
CA ILE A 236 5.48 1.29 -6.41
C ILE A 236 6.88 1.60 -6.93
N LEU A 237 7.92 0.94 -6.40
CA LEU A 237 9.31 1.22 -6.80
C LEU A 237 9.53 0.92 -8.30
N PRO A 238 9.13 -0.24 -8.85
CA PRO A 238 9.16 -0.46 -10.30
C PRO A 238 8.38 0.60 -11.10
N ALA A 239 7.18 0.96 -10.67
CA ALA A 239 6.35 1.92 -11.41
C ALA A 239 6.89 3.36 -11.37
N VAL A 240 7.53 3.78 -10.28
CA VAL A 240 8.24 5.06 -10.18
C VAL A 240 9.47 5.09 -11.09
N LEU A 241 10.21 3.98 -11.20
CA LEU A 241 11.35 3.86 -12.11
C LEU A 241 10.89 3.88 -13.58
N GLU A 242 9.81 3.18 -13.90
CA GLU A 242 9.15 3.20 -15.22
C GLU A 242 8.64 4.62 -15.58
N LEU A 243 7.99 5.33 -14.64
CA LEU A 243 7.57 6.72 -14.86
C LEU A 243 8.76 7.64 -15.11
N LYS A 244 9.85 7.48 -14.34
CA LYS A 244 11.08 8.28 -14.53
C LYS A 244 11.64 8.11 -15.94
N GLU A 245 11.70 6.88 -16.46
CA GLU A 245 12.22 6.62 -17.80
C GLU A 245 11.25 7.04 -18.92
N HIS A 246 9.95 6.80 -18.75
CA HIS A 246 8.92 7.33 -19.65
C HIS A 246 8.97 8.85 -19.77
N LEU A 247 9.21 9.56 -18.66
CA LEU A 247 9.39 11.01 -18.66
C LEU A 247 10.72 11.47 -19.29
N ASN A 248 11.80 10.67 -19.22
CA ASN A 248 13.04 10.94 -19.96
C ASN A 248 12.79 10.88 -21.47
N VAL A 249 12.09 9.84 -21.94
CA VAL A 249 11.69 9.67 -23.34
C VAL A 249 10.77 10.80 -23.78
N CYS A 250 9.74 11.13 -23.01
CA CYS A 250 8.80 12.23 -23.31
C CYS A 250 9.54 13.58 -23.43
N ALA A 251 10.39 13.94 -22.48
CA ALA A 251 11.21 15.15 -22.52
C ALA A 251 12.24 15.19 -23.67
N SER A 252 12.41 14.08 -24.41
CA SER A 252 13.29 13.97 -25.57
C SER A 252 12.54 13.82 -26.91
N THR A 253 11.21 13.70 -26.90
CA THR A 253 10.41 13.31 -28.10
C THR A 253 9.10 14.07 -28.29
N MET A 254 8.62 14.82 -27.29
CA MET A 254 7.43 15.67 -27.39
C MET A 254 7.71 16.98 -28.14
N SER A 255 6.64 17.66 -28.56
CA SER A 255 6.68 19.03 -29.07
C SER A 255 7.28 20.00 -28.03
N ALA A 256 7.94 21.07 -28.49
CA ALA A 256 8.66 21.99 -27.62
C ALA A 256 7.73 22.65 -26.59
N GLU A 257 6.50 22.93 -26.98
CA GLU A 257 5.45 23.51 -26.13
C GLU A 257 4.98 22.57 -25.00
N LEU A 258 5.30 21.28 -25.09
CA LEU A 258 4.98 20.25 -24.09
C LEU A 258 6.22 19.66 -23.39
N GLN A 259 7.43 19.95 -23.90
CA GLN A 259 8.68 19.45 -23.33
C GLN A 259 8.89 19.94 -21.89
N GLU A 260 8.51 21.19 -21.60
CA GLU A 260 8.58 21.79 -20.26
C GLU A 260 7.71 21.03 -19.24
N VAL A 261 6.51 20.59 -19.64
CA VAL A 261 5.61 19.78 -18.80
C VAL A 261 6.28 18.45 -18.43
N ALA A 262 6.92 17.78 -19.40
CA ALA A 262 7.63 16.54 -19.14
C ALA A 262 8.82 16.74 -18.18
N ILE A 263 9.55 17.85 -18.29
CA ILE A 263 10.65 18.20 -17.38
C ILE A 263 10.13 18.49 -15.96
N ALA A 264 9.10 19.32 -15.81
CA ALA A 264 8.49 19.65 -14.53
C ALA A 264 7.94 18.40 -13.82
N LEU A 265 7.34 17.46 -14.56
CA LEU A 265 6.92 16.15 -14.04
C LEU A 265 8.11 15.32 -13.53
N GLN A 266 9.28 15.33 -14.19
CA GLN A 266 10.46 14.62 -13.68
C GLN A 266 10.94 15.20 -12.34
N GLU A 267 10.94 16.52 -12.20
CA GLU A 267 11.40 17.19 -10.97
C GLU A 267 10.44 16.95 -9.82
N ALA A 268 9.14 17.11 -10.06
CA ALA A 268 8.11 16.77 -9.09
C ALA A 268 8.15 15.27 -8.71
N LEU A 269 8.39 14.35 -9.65
CA LEU A 269 8.55 12.92 -9.37
C LEU A 269 9.76 12.65 -8.44
N LYS A 270 10.92 13.26 -8.73
CA LYS A 270 12.13 13.14 -7.88
C LYS A 270 11.87 13.62 -6.45
N ILE A 271 11.11 14.71 -6.29
CA ILE A 271 10.76 15.30 -4.97
C ILE A 271 9.77 14.38 -4.22
N HIS A 272 8.58 14.14 -4.80
CA HIS A 272 7.48 13.45 -4.13
C HIS A 272 7.73 11.95 -3.89
N PHE A 273 8.60 11.32 -4.69
CA PHE A 273 8.98 9.90 -4.57
C PHE A 273 10.44 9.67 -4.15
N SER A 274 11.11 10.69 -3.60
CA SER A 274 12.45 10.59 -3.00
C SER A 274 12.61 9.37 -2.08
N ASN A 275 11.71 9.18 -1.12
CA ASN A 275 11.69 8.04 -0.20
C ASN A 275 11.50 6.66 -0.87
N VAL A 276 10.97 6.61 -2.10
CA VAL A 276 10.84 5.37 -2.89
C VAL A 276 12.12 5.14 -3.69
N LEU A 277 12.59 6.18 -4.39
CA LEU A 277 13.79 6.12 -5.24
C LEU A 277 15.05 5.76 -4.45
N LEU A 278 15.15 6.23 -3.20
CA LEU A 278 16.27 6.01 -2.28
C LEU A 278 15.95 4.94 -1.20
N SER A 279 14.90 4.12 -1.42
CA SER A 279 14.43 3.15 -0.42
C SER A 279 15.51 2.10 -0.11
N GLY A 280 15.92 2.01 1.16
CA GLY A 280 17.03 1.14 1.59
C GLY A 280 18.42 1.77 1.53
N GLU A 281 18.53 3.08 1.26
CA GLU A 281 19.73 3.86 1.58
C GLU A 281 19.80 4.23 3.08
N ASN A 282 20.94 4.76 3.53
CA ASN A 282 21.20 4.99 4.95
C ASN A 282 20.19 5.96 5.58
N GLY A 283 19.41 5.48 6.55
CA GLY A 283 18.38 6.26 7.25
C GLY A 283 17.04 6.38 6.52
N ILE A 284 16.90 5.82 5.32
CA ILE A 284 15.66 5.85 4.53
C ILE A 284 14.93 4.51 4.66
N ASP A 285 13.61 4.58 4.80
CA ASP A 285 12.76 3.40 4.96
C ASP A 285 12.93 2.43 3.78
N SER A 286 13.29 1.18 4.09
CA SER A 286 13.51 0.14 3.08
C SER A 286 12.23 -0.56 2.62
N ILE A 287 11.05 -0.13 3.09
CA ILE A 287 9.79 -0.83 2.82
C ILE A 287 9.49 -1.04 1.33
N TYR A 288 9.73 -0.04 0.48
CA TYR A 288 9.43 -0.16 -0.95
C TYR A 288 10.37 -1.16 -1.62
N LEU A 289 11.68 -1.07 -1.31
CA LEU A 289 12.68 -2.01 -1.79
C LEU A 289 12.40 -3.44 -1.32
N LEU A 290 12.09 -3.64 -0.04
CA LEU A 290 11.77 -4.93 0.54
C LEU A 290 10.47 -5.51 -0.01
N SER A 291 9.41 -4.71 -0.14
CA SER A 291 8.15 -5.16 -0.74
C SER A 291 8.35 -5.60 -2.19
N THR A 292 9.14 -4.84 -2.95
CA THR A 292 9.48 -5.20 -4.34
C THR A 292 10.31 -6.49 -4.40
N PHE A 293 11.24 -6.69 -3.46
CA PHE A 293 12.11 -7.86 -3.35
C PHE A 293 11.37 -9.12 -2.89
N LEU A 294 10.34 -8.99 -2.04
CA LEU A 294 9.58 -10.11 -1.48
C LEU A 294 8.43 -10.57 -2.38
N ASP A 295 7.87 -9.69 -3.22
CA ASP A 295 6.88 -10.08 -4.22
C ASP A 295 7.58 -10.66 -5.46
N ARG A 296 7.42 -11.97 -5.68
CA ARG A 296 7.99 -12.70 -6.82
C ARG A 296 7.62 -12.08 -8.17
N ASN A 297 6.48 -11.38 -8.25
CA ASN A 297 5.99 -10.73 -9.46
C ASN A 297 6.71 -9.40 -9.77
N THR A 298 7.55 -8.90 -8.85
CA THR A 298 8.33 -7.66 -9.02
C THR A 298 9.82 -7.81 -8.69
N ALA A 299 10.22 -8.83 -7.93
CA ALA A 299 11.60 -9.01 -7.45
C ALA A 299 12.63 -9.05 -8.58
N PHE A 300 12.26 -9.60 -9.73
CA PHE A 300 13.14 -9.66 -10.90
C PHE A 300 13.49 -8.28 -11.48
N LEU A 301 12.61 -7.28 -11.33
CA LEU A 301 12.75 -5.91 -11.85
C LEU A 301 13.83 -5.08 -11.10
N LEU A 302 14.27 -5.53 -9.92
CA LEU A 302 15.31 -4.85 -9.16
C LEU A 302 16.69 -5.00 -9.83
N THR A 303 17.45 -3.90 -9.88
CA THR A 303 18.86 -3.93 -10.30
C THR A 303 19.71 -4.76 -9.33
N LYS A 304 20.92 -5.18 -9.77
CA LYS A 304 21.85 -5.96 -8.92
C LYS A 304 22.13 -5.29 -7.57
N LEU A 305 22.40 -3.97 -7.59
CA LEU A 305 22.67 -3.18 -6.37
C LEU A 305 21.44 -3.12 -5.44
N GLN A 306 20.25 -2.95 -6.01
CA GLN A 306 19.00 -3.00 -5.23
C GLN A 306 18.77 -4.39 -4.62
N LYS A 307 19.01 -5.48 -5.37
CA LYS A 307 18.92 -6.86 -4.83
C LYS A 307 19.91 -7.08 -3.69
N GLU A 308 21.16 -6.64 -3.84
CA GLU A 308 22.18 -6.70 -2.77
C GLU A 308 21.77 -5.89 -1.53
N ASN A 309 21.16 -4.70 -1.70
CA ASN A 309 20.69 -3.88 -0.58
C ASN A 309 19.41 -4.45 0.07
N ALA A 310 18.50 -5.05 -0.70
CA ALA A 310 17.31 -5.73 -0.20
C ALA A 310 17.69 -6.96 0.66
N ILE A 311 18.68 -7.75 0.22
CA ILE A 311 19.20 -8.89 1.00
C ILE A 311 19.80 -8.41 2.34
N LYS A 312 20.58 -7.31 2.34
CA LYS A 312 21.11 -6.71 3.57
C LYS A 312 19.99 -6.24 4.50
N ALA A 313 18.98 -5.55 3.97
CA ALA A 313 17.84 -5.05 4.73
C ALA A 313 16.98 -6.18 5.31
N ALA A 314 16.67 -7.22 4.52
CA ALA A 314 15.90 -8.39 4.96
C ALA A 314 16.63 -9.16 6.07
N LYS A 315 17.94 -9.39 5.91
CA LYS A 315 18.78 -10.00 6.96
C LYS A 315 18.83 -9.16 8.23
N LYS A 316 18.89 -7.83 8.11
CA LYS A 316 18.84 -6.91 9.26
C LYS A 316 17.50 -7.07 10.00
N MET A 317 16.38 -6.92 9.28
CA MET A 317 15.05 -6.98 9.89
C MET A 317 14.71 -8.34 10.48
N ILE A 318 15.08 -9.45 9.84
CA ILE A 318 14.85 -10.79 10.42
C ILE A 318 15.61 -10.95 11.75
N ARG A 319 16.85 -10.47 11.85
CA ARG A 319 17.60 -10.48 13.12
C ARG A 319 16.91 -9.64 14.19
N GLU A 320 16.53 -8.41 13.86
CA GLU A 320 15.84 -7.49 14.79
C GLU A 320 14.49 -8.08 15.26
N MET A 321 13.69 -8.61 14.33
CA MET A 321 12.41 -9.27 14.65
C MET A 321 12.59 -10.54 15.49
N THR A 322 13.67 -11.30 15.32
CA THR A 322 13.91 -12.50 16.13
C THR A 322 14.40 -12.16 17.55
N MET A 323 15.28 -11.16 17.68
CA MET A 323 15.82 -10.72 18.97
C MET A 323 14.71 -10.27 19.93
N LEU A 324 13.68 -9.60 19.41
CA LEU A 324 12.53 -9.13 20.20
C LEU A 324 11.63 -10.28 20.68
N ASN A 325 11.54 -11.37 19.91
CA ASN A 325 10.87 -12.59 20.35
C ASN A 325 11.68 -13.29 21.46
N GLU A 326 13.01 -13.41 21.29
CA GLU A 326 13.90 -14.07 22.26
C GLU A 326 13.94 -13.35 23.64
N VAL A 327 13.76 -12.02 23.65
CA VAL A 327 13.62 -11.23 24.89
C VAL A 327 12.27 -11.48 25.59
N ASN A 328 11.15 -11.51 24.85
CA ASN A 328 9.84 -11.76 25.46
C ASN A 328 9.63 -13.23 25.88
N ASP A 329 10.27 -14.17 25.19
CA ASP A 329 10.29 -15.58 25.59
C ASP A 329 11.21 -15.86 26.79
N SER A 330 11.98 -14.88 27.27
CA SER A 330 12.81 -15.02 28.48
C SER A 330 12.25 -14.30 29.71
N SER A 331 11.30 -13.38 29.56
CA SER A 331 10.52 -12.81 30.69
C SER A 331 9.36 -13.71 31.13
N ASN A 332 8.83 -14.57 30.26
CA ASN A 332 7.72 -15.50 30.56
C ASN A 332 8.16 -16.93 30.92
N LYS A 333 9.36 -17.13 31.49
CA LYS A 333 9.95 -18.46 31.77
C LYS A 333 10.04 -18.86 33.25
N GLU A 334 9.20 -18.27 34.10
CA GLU A 334 8.88 -18.83 35.41
C GLU A 334 7.40 -19.26 35.43
N GLU A 335 7.10 -20.37 36.12
CA GLU A 335 5.78 -21.01 36.27
C GLU A 335 5.05 -21.48 34.98
N SER A 336 5.41 -22.67 34.50
CA SER A 336 4.44 -23.58 33.86
C SER A 336 4.63 -25.01 34.36
N GLY A 337 3.70 -25.45 35.22
CA GLY A 337 3.73 -26.76 35.89
C GLY A 337 3.37 -27.95 34.98
N ILE A 338 3.54 -29.17 35.52
CA ILE A 338 3.34 -30.43 34.79
C ILE A 338 1.87 -30.62 34.38
N GLY A 339 1.59 -30.50 33.07
CA GLY A 339 0.30 -30.81 32.45
C GLY A 339 0.36 -32.03 31.52
N HIS A 340 -0.70 -32.85 31.52
CA HIS A 340 -0.74 -34.12 30.79
C HIS A 340 -1.05 -33.94 29.29
N VAL A 341 -0.12 -34.32 28.41
CA VAL A 341 -0.41 -34.49 26.96
C VAL A 341 -0.74 -35.96 26.69
N ASN A 342 -1.97 -36.22 26.21
CA ASN A 342 -2.37 -37.56 25.79
C ASN A 342 -1.72 -37.96 24.45
N LYS A 343 -1.26 -39.21 24.37
CA LYS A 343 -0.63 -39.76 23.16
C LYS A 343 -1.65 -40.09 22.09
N PHE A 344 -1.27 -39.89 20.82
CA PHE A 344 -1.74 -40.72 19.71
C PHE A 344 -0.69 -40.81 18.59
N CYS A 345 0.24 -41.77 18.69
CA CYS A 345 1.07 -42.23 17.56
C CYS A 345 1.90 -43.48 17.92
N ASP A 346 1.29 -44.67 17.86
CA ASP A 346 2.03 -45.93 18.04
C ASP A 346 2.75 -46.32 16.73
N SER A 347 3.95 -45.80 16.56
CA SER A 347 4.91 -46.24 15.53
C SER A 347 6.07 -46.99 16.17
N PRO A 348 6.47 -48.17 15.67
CA PRO A 348 7.54 -48.98 16.25
C PRO A 348 8.94 -48.33 16.15
N TYR A 349 9.09 -47.22 15.42
CA TYR A 349 10.33 -46.43 15.38
C TYR A 349 10.46 -45.43 16.54
N SER A 350 9.37 -45.15 17.29
CA SER A 350 9.36 -44.16 18.38
C SER A 350 10.30 -44.51 19.55
N SER A 351 10.54 -45.80 19.81
CA SER A 351 11.41 -46.25 20.91
C SER A 351 12.91 -46.08 20.65
N LEU A 352 13.31 -45.64 19.44
CA LEU A 352 14.71 -45.36 19.09
C LEU A 352 15.06 -43.86 19.19
N MET A 353 14.06 -42.98 19.30
CA MET A 353 14.26 -41.54 19.50
C MET A 353 14.30 -41.19 20.99
N THR A 354 15.46 -41.42 21.61
CA THR A 354 15.74 -40.90 22.96
C THR A 354 15.50 -39.39 23.01
N LYS A 355 14.92 -38.86 24.09
CA LYS A 355 14.64 -37.40 24.22
C LYS A 355 15.85 -36.50 23.95
N ALA A 356 17.06 -36.97 24.24
CA ALA A 356 18.31 -36.27 23.91
C ALA A 356 18.58 -36.14 22.40
N ILE A 357 18.10 -37.07 21.56
CA ILE A 357 18.26 -37.00 20.10
C ILE A 357 17.30 -35.96 19.50
N LEU A 358 16.03 -35.96 19.95
CA LEU A 358 15.05 -34.95 19.55
C LEU A 358 15.52 -33.56 19.98
N LYS A 359 15.88 -33.40 21.26
CA LYS A 359 16.39 -32.15 21.81
C LYS A 359 17.67 -31.68 21.08
N ASN A 360 18.61 -32.57 20.77
CA ASN A 360 19.80 -32.24 19.98
C ASN A 360 19.52 -32.01 18.47
N GLN A 361 18.32 -32.29 17.95
CA GLN A 361 17.91 -31.90 16.60
C GLN A 361 17.22 -30.53 16.60
N GLU A 362 16.40 -30.25 17.63
CA GLU A 362 15.78 -28.94 17.85
C GLU A 362 16.87 -27.88 18.16
N GLU A 363 17.72 -28.11 19.16
CA GLU A 363 18.85 -27.24 19.54
C GLU A 363 20.03 -27.23 18.52
N ALA A 364 19.94 -27.99 17.42
CA ALA A 364 20.86 -27.90 16.28
C ALA A 364 20.27 -27.18 15.06
N LEU A 365 18.95 -26.95 15.02
CA LEU A 365 18.28 -26.13 14.01
C LEU A 365 18.11 -24.67 14.46
N GLU A 366 18.19 -24.41 15.76
CA GLU A 366 18.28 -23.08 16.37
C GLU A 366 19.68 -22.93 16.98
N SER A 367 20.56 -22.01 16.56
CA SER A 367 20.33 -20.57 16.47
C SER A 367 21.30 -19.87 15.49
N ALA A 368 21.03 -18.60 15.20
CA ALA A 368 21.80 -17.62 14.40
C ALA A 368 22.17 -17.97 12.95
N CYS A 369 22.67 -19.17 12.65
CA CYS A 369 23.22 -19.53 11.34
C CYS A 369 22.13 -19.63 10.26
N ILE A 370 21.13 -20.49 10.49
CA ILE A 370 20.02 -20.75 9.55
C ILE A 370 19.17 -19.48 9.31
N LYS A 371 19.06 -18.61 10.32
CA LYS A 371 18.37 -17.30 10.25
C LYS A 371 18.97 -16.35 9.18
N SER A 372 20.22 -16.56 8.75
CA SER A 372 20.81 -15.86 7.59
C SER A 372 20.55 -16.58 6.26
N MET A 373 20.38 -17.90 6.28
CA MET A 373 20.30 -18.75 5.09
C MET A 373 18.96 -18.64 4.36
N GLU A 374 17.85 -18.36 5.06
CA GLU A 374 16.54 -18.13 4.41
C GLU A 374 16.62 -17.06 3.31
N VAL A 375 17.23 -15.91 3.63
CA VAL A 375 17.33 -14.77 2.71
C VAL A 375 18.24 -15.09 1.51
N ASP A 376 19.37 -15.76 1.76
CA ASP A 376 20.31 -16.14 0.69
C ASP A 376 19.74 -17.22 -0.23
N LYS A 377 19.05 -18.21 0.33
CA LYS A 377 18.37 -19.26 -0.43
C LYS A 377 17.23 -18.68 -1.27
N TYR A 378 16.37 -17.84 -0.68
CA TYR A 378 15.33 -17.13 -1.43
C TYR A 378 15.91 -16.28 -2.57
N ALA A 379 17.01 -15.57 -2.29
CA ALA A 379 17.71 -14.75 -3.29
C ALA A 379 18.43 -15.56 -4.39
N ALA A 380 18.75 -16.83 -4.14
CA ALA A 380 19.29 -17.73 -5.15
C ALA A 380 18.17 -18.36 -6.02
N GLU A 381 17.01 -18.63 -5.45
CA GLU A 381 15.95 -19.44 -6.07
C GLU A 381 14.80 -18.65 -6.72
N PHE A 382 14.48 -17.43 -6.24
CA PHE A 382 13.19 -16.78 -6.58
C PHE A 382 13.22 -15.33 -7.08
N ILE A 383 14.37 -14.64 -7.09
CA ILE A 383 14.48 -13.23 -7.56
C ILE A 383 14.99 -13.08 -9.02
N SER A 384 15.11 -14.21 -9.71
CA SER A 384 15.21 -14.31 -11.18
C SER A 384 13.86 -14.09 -11.84
N TRP A 385 13.83 -14.00 -13.17
CA TRP A 385 12.58 -14.05 -13.93
C TRP A 385 11.87 -15.39 -13.65
N PRO A 386 10.54 -15.43 -13.45
CA PRO A 386 9.84 -16.68 -13.18
C PRO A 386 9.81 -17.61 -14.42
N ASP A 387 10.34 -18.82 -14.30
CA ASP A 387 10.44 -19.80 -15.40
C ASP A 387 9.09 -20.35 -15.91
N ASN A 388 7.97 -19.97 -15.29
CA ASN A 388 6.62 -20.37 -15.67
C ASN A 388 5.73 -19.13 -15.82
N ASP A 389 4.87 -19.10 -16.85
CA ASP A 389 3.85 -18.06 -17.06
C ASP A 389 2.79 -17.94 -15.94
N LYS A 390 2.89 -18.78 -14.90
CA LYS A 390 2.05 -18.74 -13.70
C LYS A 390 2.61 -17.74 -12.69
N PHE A 391 2.27 -16.47 -12.88
CA PHE A 391 2.38 -15.43 -11.87
C PHE A 391 1.46 -15.75 -10.68
N ILE A 392 2.01 -16.40 -9.66
CA ILE A 392 1.35 -16.71 -8.37
C ILE A 392 1.25 -15.43 -7.54
N GLY A 393 0.14 -15.20 -6.84
CA GLY A 393 -0.02 -14.00 -6.01
C GLY A 393 1.08 -13.90 -4.95
N GLY A 394 1.63 -12.71 -4.69
CA GLY A 394 2.75 -12.55 -3.76
C GLY A 394 2.51 -13.20 -2.39
N ILE A 395 1.35 -12.97 -1.79
CA ILE A 395 0.93 -13.59 -0.51
C ILE A 395 0.71 -15.11 -0.65
N GLU A 396 0.18 -15.59 -1.78
CA GLU A 396 -0.10 -17.01 -2.05
C GLU A 396 1.21 -17.83 -2.14
N PHE A 397 2.24 -17.28 -2.78
CA PHE A 397 3.58 -17.85 -2.78
C PHE A 397 4.13 -18.00 -1.35
N TRP A 398 4.03 -16.94 -0.54
CA TRP A 398 4.51 -16.99 0.85
C TRP A 398 3.70 -17.96 1.72
N LEU A 399 2.39 -18.07 1.53
CA LEU A 399 1.55 -19.07 2.21
C LEU A 399 1.98 -20.51 1.90
N HIS A 400 2.36 -20.80 0.64
CA HIS A 400 2.92 -22.10 0.25
C HIS A 400 4.29 -22.34 0.93
N GLU A 401 5.19 -21.37 0.83
CA GLU A 401 6.57 -21.47 1.33
C GLU A 401 6.75 -21.19 2.83
N LYS A 402 5.66 -21.00 3.59
CA LYS A 402 5.70 -20.70 5.04
C LYS A 402 6.53 -21.70 5.86
N LYS A 403 6.60 -22.98 5.43
CA LYS A 403 7.43 -24.02 6.06
C LYS A 403 8.90 -23.97 5.64
N THR A 404 9.20 -23.41 4.46
CA THR A 404 10.55 -23.33 3.89
C THR A 404 11.29 -22.08 4.37
N PHE A 405 10.57 -20.96 4.52
CA PHE A 405 11.11 -19.66 4.92
C PHE A 405 10.19 -18.97 5.95
N PRO A 406 10.10 -19.47 7.20
CA PRO A 406 9.17 -18.95 8.20
C PRO A 406 9.43 -17.48 8.58
N ASN A 407 10.69 -17.02 8.61
CA ASN A 407 11.01 -15.64 8.96
C ASN A 407 10.79 -14.69 7.77
N MET A 408 11.10 -15.14 6.56
CA MET A 408 10.76 -14.39 5.34
C MET A 408 9.25 -14.29 5.14
N TYR A 409 8.47 -15.33 5.49
CA TYR A 409 7.00 -15.30 5.49
C TYR A 409 6.46 -14.17 6.38
N LEU A 410 6.94 -14.06 7.62
CA LEU A 410 6.53 -12.99 8.54
C LEU A 410 6.92 -11.61 8.01
N LEU A 411 8.14 -11.46 7.47
CA LEU A 411 8.57 -10.22 6.82
C LEU A 411 7.69 -9.86 5.61
N ALA A 412 7.34 -10.85 4.79
CA ALA A 412 6.51 -10.67 3.61
C ALA A 412 5.07 -10.28 3.97
N CYS A 413 4.44 -10.90 4.98
CA CYS A 413 3.14 -10.48 5.48
C CYS A 413 3.17 -9.04 6.03
N LYS A 414 4.24 -8.65 6.74
CA LYS A 414 4.44 -7.29 7.27
C LYS A 414 4.62 -6.24 6.16
N CYS A 415 5.27 -6.61 5.05
CA CYS A 415 5.52 -5.72 3.93
C CYS A 415 4.35 -5.68 2.93
N LEU A 416 3.97 -6.83 2.36
CA LEU A 416 3.08 -6.94 1.19
C LEU A 416 1.61 -6.62 1.49
N CYS A 417 1.19 -6.64 2.76
CA CYS A 417 -0.17 -6.29 3.17
C CYS A 417 -0.40 -4.77 3.29
N ILE A 418 0.62 -3.92 3.13
CA ILE A 418 0.45 -2.46 3.15
C ILE A 418 -0.13 -2.02 1.79
N PRO A 419 -1.27 -1.29 1.76
CA PRO A 419 -1.84 -0.81 0.50
C PRO A 419 -1.07 0.39 -0.05
N ALA A 420 -0.95 0.48 -1.37
CA ALA A 420 -0.50 1.67 -2.08
C ALA A 420 -1.63 2.71 -2.32
N ALA A 421 -2.79 2.49 -1.71
CA ALA A 421 -3.95 3.35 -1.78
C ALA A 421 -4.47 3.66 -0.36
N SER A 422 -4.66 4.93 -0.06
CA SER A 422 -5.41 5.39 1.12
C SER A 422 -6.93 5.42 0.87
N THR A 423 -7.36 5.47 -0.39
CA THR A 423 -8.76 5.61 -0.82
C THR A 423 -9.02 4.89 -2.14
N ASP A 424 -10.23 4.35 -2.30
CA ASP A 424 -10.67 3.51 -3.42
C ASP A 424 -11.11 4.37 -4.64
N ILE A 425 -10.24 5.30 -5.06
CA ILE A 425 -10.58 6.45 -5.94
C ILE A 425 -11.27 6.04 -7.26
N VAL A 426 -10.88 4.95 -7.91
CA VAL A 426 -11.55 4.47 -9.14
C VAL A 426 -12.97 3.95 -8.89
N ARG A 427 -13.32 3.53 -7.67
CA ARG A 427 -14.70 3.14 -7.32
C ARG A 427 -15.66 4.34 -7.24
N PHE A 428 -15.13 5.54 -6.99
CA PHE A 428 -15.87 6.79 -7.16
C PHE A 428 -16.08 7.12 -8.66
N PHE A 429 -15.04 6.96 -9.48
CA PHE A 429 -15.11 7.29 -10.91
C PHE A 429 -15.89 6.29 -11.78
N SER A 430 -15.95 5.01 -11.40
CA SER A 430 -16.67 3.99 -12.18
C SER A 430 -18.18 4.26 -12.27
N GLN A 431 -18.76 4.99 -11.31
CA GLN A 431 -20.16 5.42 -11.32
C GLN A 431 -20.47 6.49 -12.39
N PHE A 432 -19.44 7.11 -12.98
CA PHE A 432 -19.58 8.11 -14.07
C PHE A 432 -19.30 7.53 -15.47
N LEU A 433 -19.09 6.20 -15.60
CA LEU A 433 -18.60 5.55 -16.82
C LEU A 433 -19.61 4.62 -17.53
N THR A 434 -20.89 4.68 -17.17
CA THR A 434 -22.01 3.98 -17.87
C THR A 434 -22.89 4.96 -18.67
#